data_AF-A0A7Y6IYL7-F1
#
_entry.id   AF-A0A7Y6IYL7-F1
#
_cell.length_a   1.000
_cell.length_b   1.000
_cell.length_c   1.000
_cell.angle_alpha   90.00
_cell.angle_beta   90.00
_cell.angle_gamma   90.00
#
_symmetry.space_group_name_H-M   'P 1'
#
loop_
_entity.id
_entity.type
_entity.pdbx_description
1 polymer ?
#
loop_
_entity_poly.entity_id
_entity_poly.type
_entity_poly.pdbx_seq_one_letter_code
_entity_poly.pdbx_strand_id
1 'polypeptide(L)'
;MVRSLEITAVLSGIEHAHRAGLFWDPTIELSLDCFICERLGRTTVLKYGAERAVCMSGRNEQHITAARIAAYDVTVQDDRLALRSVVDFWWAPFRDAERGGQATPLSRWARLSYGCRCPHKEESSAGSVQSNLPRPQRLYCRKCGTEIAVDAEAPAIRLLV
;
A
#
# COMPACT_ATOMS: atom_id res chain seq x y z
N MET A 1 22.32 3.35 -1.31
CA MET A 1 22.04 3.15 -2.76
C MET A 1 20.54 3.20 -2.98
N VAL A 2 20.06 3.75 -4.11
CA VAL A 2 18.62 3.76 -4.39
C VAL A 2 18.18 2.37 -4.85
N ARG A 3 17.00 1.96 -4.38
CA ARG A 3 16.29 0.73 -4.74
C ARG A 3 14.86 1.09 -5.09
N SER A 4 14.24 0.27 -5.93
CA SER A 4 12.85 0.49 -6.35
C SER A 4 12.05 -0.79 -6.15
N LEU A 5 10.86 -0.66 -5.56
CA LEU A 5 9.87 -1.72 -5.46
C LEU A 5 8.71 -1.39 -6.38
N GLU A 6 8.26 -2.36 -7.16
CA GLU A 6 6.98 -2.31 -7.83
C GLU A 6 5.93 -3.03 -6.97
N ILE A 7 4.79 -2.35 -6.78
CA ILE A 7 3.63 -2.89 -6.08
C ILE A 7 2.45 -2.88 -7.04
N THR A 8 1.79 -4.03 -7.18
CA THR A 8 0.60 -4.17 -8.03
C THR A 8 -0.57 -4.77 -7.26
N ALA A 9 -1.78 -4.29 -7.52
CA ALA A 9 -3.00 -4.87 -6.97
C ALA A 9 -4.19 -4.69 -7.93
N VAL A 10 -5.19 -5.55 -7.78
CA VAL A 10 -6.39 -5.54 -8.62
C VAL A 10 -7.62 -5.77 -7.74
N LEU A 11 -8.60 -4.89 -7.87
CA LEU A 11 -9.97 -5.13 -7.45
C LEU A 11 -10.78 -5.56 -8.67
N SER A 12 -11.56 -6.63 -8.51
CA SER A 12 -12.37 -7.25 -9.57
C SER A 12 -13.85 -7.28 -9.17
N GLY A 13 -14.75 -7.59 -10.11
CA GLY A 13 -16.18 -7.70 -9.82
C GLY A 13 -16.78 -6.39 -9.30
N ILE A 14 -16.35 -5.26 -9.87
CA ILE A 14 -16.78 -3.94 -9.41
C ILE A 14 -18.28 -3.76 -9.65
N GLU A 15 -18.98 -3.42 -8.58
CA GLU A 15 -20.41 -3.13 -8.64
C GLU A 15 -20.66 -1.84 -9.43
N HIS A 16 -21.65 -1.88 -10.32
CA HIS A 16 -21.87 -0.85 -11.33
C HIS A 16 -22.14 0.54 -10.74
N ALA A 17 -23.02 0.65 -9.73
CA ALA A 17 -23.38 1.95 -9.14
C ALA A 17 -22.23 2.58 -8.36
N HIS A 18 -21.36 1.78 -7.72
CA HIS A 18 -20.21 2.26 -6.96
C HIS A 18 -18.95 2.48 -7.81
N ARG A 19 -18.92 2.00 -9.07
CA ARG A 19 -17.75 2.06 -9.94
C ARG A 19 -17.12 3.44 -10.03
N ALA A 20 -17.92 4.48 -10.27
CA ALA A 20 -17.43 5.85 -10.40
C ALA A 20 -16.93 6.44 -9.06
N GLY A 21 -17.34 5.86 -7.93
CA GLY A 21 -16.98 6.31 -6.59
C GLY A 21 -15.84 5.51 -5.95
N LEU A 22 -15.44 4.38 -6.53
CA LEU A 22 -14.36 3.51 -6.03
C LEU A 22 -13.02 3.92 -6.63
N PHE A 23 -12.03 4.18 -5.78
CA PHE A 23 -10.70 4.62 -6.21
C PHE A 23 -9.61 4.13 -5.25
N TRP A 24 -8.38 3.99 -5.74
CA TRP A 24 -7.22 3.79 -4.89
C TRP A 24 -6.83 5.11 -4.22
N ASP A 25 -6.77 5.12 -2.89
CA ASP A 25 -6.24 6.25 -2.14
C ASP A 25 -4.71 6.27 -2.30
N PRO A 26 -4.09 7.42 -2.60
CA PRO A 26 -2.67 7.51 -2.93
C PRO A 26 -1.73 7.39 -1.71
N THR A 27 -2.08 6.51 -0.78
CA THR A 27 -1.31 6.15 0.41
C THR A 27 -0.95 4.67 0.36
N ILE A 28 0.34 4.39 0.46
CA ILE A 28 0.88 3.03 0.53
C ILE A 28 1.62 2.87 1.85
N GLU A 29 1.35 1.79 2.58
CA GLU A 29 2.21 1.38 3.69
C GLU A 29 3.03 0.16 3.27
N LEU A 30 4.33 0.18 3.52
CA LEU A 30 5.25 -0.93 3.27
C LEU A 30 5.96 -1.35 4.54
N SER A 31 6.35 -2.62 4.62
CA SER A 31 7.30 -3.08 5.63
C SER A 31 8.71 -2.95 5.05
N LEU A 32 9.45 -1.93 5.46
CA LEU A 32 10.82 -1.67 5.00
C LEU A 32 11.80 -1.80 6.16
N ASP A 33 12.98 -2.32 5.84
CA ASP A 33 14.11 -2.32 6.75
C ASP A 33 14.72 -0.90 6.76
N CYS A 34 14.62 -0.24 7.90
CA CYS A 34 14.95 1.17 8.00
C CYS A 34 16.38 1.36 8.49
N PHE A 35 17.25 1.83 7.58
CA PHE A 35 18.65 2.12 7.89
C PHE A 35 18.83 3.23 8.92
N ILE A 36 17.92 4.21 8.98
CA ILE A 36 18.06 5.37 9.88
C ILE A 36 17.94 4.96 11.35
N CYS A 37 16.99 4.08 11.68
CA CYS A 37 16.87 3.55 13.04
C CYS A 37 17.53 2.18 13.21
N GLU A 38 18.11 1.61 12.14
CA GLU A 38 18.72 0.28 12.08
C GLU A 38 17.79 -0.85 12.55
N ARG A 39 16.53 -0.80 12.11
CA ARG A 39 15.50 -1.79 12.50
C ARG A 39 14.79 -2.40 11.30
N LEU A 40 14.55 -3.71 11.39
CA LEU A 40 13.88 -4.47 10.35
C LEU A 40 12.36 -4.35 10.43
N GLY A 41 11.71 -4.54 9.29
CA GLY A 41 10.26 -4.72 9.19
C GLY A 41 9.43 -3.52 9.66
N ARG A 42 9.96 -2.30 9.57
CA ARG A 42 9.24 -1.09 9.99
C ARG A 42 8.14 -0.73 9.01
N THR A 43 6.96 -0.40 9.54
CA THR A 43 5.90 0.19 8.72
C THR A 43 6.34 1.56 8.26
N THR A 44 6.46 1.73 6.95
CA THR A 44 6.78 2.99 6.30
C THR A 44 5.55 3.47 5.55
N VAL A 45 5.06 4.65 5.88
CA VAL A 45 3.89 5.26 5.24
C VAL A 45 4.37 6.22 4.16
N LEU A 46 3.91 5.99 2.93
CA LEU A 46 4.21 6.81 1.76
C LEU A 46 2.91 7.46 1.26
N LYS A 47 3.00 8.73 0.87
CA LYS A 47 1.92 9.46 0.20
C LYS A 47 2.41 9.91 -1.17
N TYR A 48 1.59 9.74 -2.21
CA TYR A 48 1.95 10.18 -3.55
C TYR A 48 2.12 11.71 -3.57
N GLY A 49 3.14 12.19 -4.31
CA GLY A 49 3.52 13.60 -4.35
C GLY A 49 4.34 14.08 -3.14
N ALA A 50 4.54 13.24 -2.11
CA ALA A 50 5.49 13.56 -1.04
C ALA A 50 6.91 13.11 -1.41
N GLU A 51 7.89 13.99 -1.21
CA GLU A 51 9.32 13.71 -1.45
C GLU A 51 9.94 12.75 -0.42
N ARG A 52 9.21 12.43 0.64
CA ARG A 52 9.70 11.65 1.78
C ARG A 52 8.59 10.84 2.42
N ALA A 53 8.96 9.70 3.00
CA ALA A 53 8.07 8.82 3.74
C ALA A 53 8.27 8.96 5.24
N VAL A 54 7.35 8.39 6.01
CA VAL A 54 7.42 8.33 7.47
C VAL A 54 7.63 6.89 7.92
N CYS A 55 8.73 6.63 8.61
CA CYS A 55 8.96 5.37 9.30
C CYS A 55 8.24 5.41 10.66
N MET A 56 7.40 4.41 10.92
CA MET A 56 6.72 4.21 12.20
C MET A 56 7.62 3.36 13.10
N SER A 57 8.54 4.02 13.81
CA SER A 57 9.48 3.38 14.74
C SER A 57 8.82 3.11 16.10
N GLY A 58 8.11 1.99 16.26
CA GLY A 58 7.67 1.52 17.58
C GLY A 58 6.79 2.52 18.36
N ARG A 59 6.86 2.47 19.70
CA ARG A 59 5.83 2.92 20.66
C ARG A 59 5.43 4.40 20.66
N ASN A 60 5.99 5.27 19.80
CA ASN A 60 5.51 6.63 19.47
C ASN A 60 6.57 7.47 18.72
N GLU A 61 7.73 6.90 18.42
CA GLU A 61 8.75 7.61 17.65
C GLU A 61 8.43 7.47 16.17
N GLN A 62 8.43 8.59 15.45
CA GLN A 62 8.32 8.62 14.00
C GLN A 62 9.48 9.45 13.48
N HIS A 63 10.07 9.00 12.38
CA HIS A 63 11.08 9.79 11.71
C HIS A 63 10.91 9.71 10.20
N ILE A 64 11.43 10.72 9.53
CA ILE A 64 11.46 10.78 8.08
C ILE A 64 12.41 9.70 7.57
N THR A 65 12.05 9.06 6.45
CA THR A 65 12.94 8.18 5.70
C THR A 65 12.98 8.59 4.23
N ALA A 66 14.14 8.37 3.60
CA ALA A 66 14.37 8.65 2.19
C ALA A 66 13.69 7.58 1.33
N ALA A 67 12.36 7.64 1.26
CA ALA A 67 11.53 6.84 0.38
C ALA A 67 10.38 7.70 -0.18
N ARG A 68 9.94 7.42 -1.40
CA ARG A 68 8.87 8.15 -2.08
C ARG A 68 8.16 7.25 -3.10
N ILE A 69 6.93 7.61 -3.43
CA ILE A 69 6.24 7.00 -4.57
C ILE A 69 6.74 7.69 -5.84
N ALA A 70 7.50 6.98 -6.67
CA ALA A 70 8.08 7.47 -7.91
C ALA A 70 7.11 7.39 -9.09
N ALA A 71 6.19 6.42 -9.08
CA ALA A 71 5.12 6.29 -10.06
C ALA A 71 3.85 5.73 -9.38
N TYR A 72 2.69 6.18 -9.84
CA TYR A 72 1.38 5.76 -9.34
C TYR A 72 0.37 5.76 -10.48
N ASP A 73 0.15 4.58 -11.05
CA ASP A 73 -0.70 4.36 -12.21
C ASP A 73 -1.95 3.59 -11.81
N VAL A 74 -3.11 4.16 -12.10
CA VAL A 74 -4.42 3.53 -11.86
C VAL A 74 -5.08 3.26 -13.21
N THR A 75 -5.54 2.03 -13.41
CA THR A 75 -6.31 1.64 -14.60
C THR A 75 -7.71 1.25 -14.19
N VAL A 76 -8.71 1.91 -14.79
CA VAL A 76 -10.14 1.66 -14.56
C VAL A 76 -10.72 0.97 -15.79
N GLN A 77 -11.43 -0.13 -15.57
CA GLN A 77 -12.21 -0.86 -16.57
C GLN A 77 -13.61 -1.13 -16.00
N ASP A 78 -14.50 -1.75 -16.78
CA ASP A 78 -15.89 -1.96 -16.36
C ASP A 78 -16.03 -2.80 -15.07
N ASP A 79 -15.24 -3.86 -14.93
CA ASP A 79 -15.33 -4.78 -13.80
C ASP A 79 -14.05 -4.81 -12.96
N ARG A 80 -13.08 -3.93 -13.26
CA ARG A 80 -11.73 -4.00 -12.72
C ARG A 80 -11.14 -2.62 -12.41
N LEU A 81 -10.46 -2.52 -11.28
CA LEU A 81 -9.67 -1.37 -10.86
C LEU A 81 -8.27 -1.86 -10.46
N ALA A 82 -7.28 -1.54 -11.28
CA ALA A 82 -5.89 -1.96 -11.07
C ALA A 82 -5.02 -0.80 -10.61
N LEU A 83 -4.05 -1.10 -9.73
CA LEU A 83 -2.99 -0.21 -9.30
C LEU A 83 -1.64 -0.82 -9.67
N ARG A 84 -0.76 0.02 -10.23
CA ARG A 84 0.68 -0.21 -10.31
C ARG A 84 1.38 0.99 -9.71
N SER A 85 2.21 0.77 -8.71
CA SER A 85 3.00 1.83 -8.08
C SER A 85 4.46 1.43 -7.99
N VAL A 86 5.36 2.39 -8.22
CA VAL A 86 6.80 2.23 -8.01
C VAL A 86 7.20 3.08 -6.83
N VAL A 87 7.87 2.47 -5.86
CA VAL A 87 8.40 3.12 -4.66
C VAL A 87 9.93 3.11 -4.73
N ASP A 88 10.52 4.30 -4.75
CA ASP A 88 11.97 4.47 -4.60
C ASP A 88 12.31 4.64 -3.12
N PHE A 89 13.39 4.04 -2.68
CA PHE A 89 13.92 4.22 -1.34
C PHE A 89 15.44 4.06 -1.31
N TRP A 90 16.07 4.82 -0.42
CA TRP A 90 17.48 4.65 -0.13
C TRP A 90 17.67 3.45 0.80
N TRP A 91 18.61 2.58 0.43
CA TRP A 91 18.92 1.37 1.17
C TRP A 91 20.43 1.20 1.35
N ALA A 92 20.84 0.63 2.47
CA ALA A 92 22.19 0.13 2.72
C ALA A 92 22.09 -1.12 3.61
N PRO A 93 23.05 -2.05 3.50
CA PRO A 93 23.10 -3.19 4.39
C PRO A 93 23.36 -2.74 5.83
N PHE A 94 22.60 -3.27 6.77
CA PHE A 94 22.80 -3.11 8.21
C PHE A 94 22.33 -4.37 8.95
N ARG A 95 22.69 -4.46 10.22
CA ARG A 95 22.23 -5.51 11.13
C ARG A 95 21.25 -4.90 12.13
N ASP A 96 20.12 -5.56 12.38
CA ASP A 96 19.12 -5.07 13.33
C ASP A 96 19.75 -4.85 14.71
N ALA A 97 19.67 -3.62 15.22
CA ALA A 97 20.31 -3.24 16.47
C ALA A 97 19.73 -3.96 17.71
N GLU A 98 18.48 -4.46 17.66
CA GLU A 98 17.83 -5.15 18.78
C GLU A 98 17.85 -6.68 18.61
N ARG A 99 17.63 -7.17 17.39
CA ARG A 99 17.36 -8.60 17.12
C ARG A 99 18.44 -9.28 16.29
N GLY A 100 19.42 -8.54 15.78
CA GLY A 100 20.58 -9.07 15.09
C GLY A 100 20.34 -9.65 13.69
N GLY A 101 19.16 -9.47 13.10
CA GLY A 101 18.84 -9.92 11.74
C GLY A 101 19.50 -9.08 10.64
N GLN A 102 19.64 -9.63 9.44
CA GLN A 102 20.23 -8.93 8.29
C GLN A 102 19.18 -8.17 7.49
N ALA A 103 19.45 -6.90 7.17
CA ALA A 103 18.56 -6.08 6.35
C ALA A 103 18.48 -6.55 4.88
N THR A 104 17.29 -6.42 4.29
CA THR A 104 16.98 -6.70 2.90
C THR A 104 16.29 -5.51 2.23
N PRO A 105 16.52 -5.27 0.93
CA PRO A 105 15.77 -4.23 0.20
C PRO A 105 14.35 -4.68 -0.18
N LEU A 106 14.00 -5.97 -0.06
CA LEU A 106 12.68 -6.45 -0.43
C LEU A 106 11.67 -6.28 0.72
N SER A 107 10.61 -5.52 0.48
CA SER A 107 9.47 -5.47 1.39
C SER A 107 8.71 -6.80 1.39
N ARG A 108 8.32 -7.26 2.58
CA ARG A 108 7.51 -8.48 2.76
C ARG A 108 6.01 -8.21 2.89
N TRP A 109 5.63 -6.94 3.01
CA TRP A 109 4.25 -6.56 3.30
C TRP A 109 3.91 -5.21 2.71
N ALA A 110 2.71 -5.12 2.13
CA ALA A 110 2.14 -3.88 1.65
C ALA A 110 0.68 -3.77 2.12
N ARG A 111 0.26 -2.56 2.47
CA ARG A 111 -1.13 -2.13 2.59
C ARG A 111 -1.41 -1.02 1.60
N LEU A 112 -2.48 -1.18 0.85
CA LEU A 112 -2.94 -0.25 -0.18
C LEU A 112 -4.31 0.27 0.22
N SER A 113 -4.41 1.57 0.43
CA SER A 113 -5.66 2.22 0.84
C SER A 113 -6.57 2.44 -0.37
N TYR A 114 -7.88 2.32 -0.17
CA TYR A 114 -8.89 2.67 -1.18
C TYR A 114 -10.00 3.51 -0.54
N GLY A 115 -10.65 4.32 -1.36
CA GLY A 115 -11.85 5.08 -1.01
C GLY A 115 -13.05 4.64 -1.85
N CYS A 116 -14.24 4.78 -1.27
CA CYS A 116 -15.50 4.52 -1.94
C CYS A 116 -16.52 5.60 -1.55
N ARG A 117 -16.94 6.41 -2.53
CA ARG A 117 -18.05 7.36 -2.40
C ARG A 117 -19.36 6.65 -2.68
N CYS A 118 -20.24 6.59 -1.67
CA CYS A 118 -21.51 5.87 -1.78
C CYS A 118 -22.52 6.68 -2.63
N PRO A 119 -23.08 6.13 -3.72
CA PRO A 119 -24.09 6.79 -4.52
C PRO A 119 -25.44 6.90 -3.80
N HIS A 120 -25.70 6.10 -2.77
CA HIS A 120 -26.98 6.08 -2.04
C HIS A 120 -27.03 7.04 -0.85
N LYS A 121 -25.87 7.39 -0.28
CA LYS A 121 -25.75 8.18 0.95
C LYS A 121 -24.88 9.42 0.79
N GLU A 122 -24.24 9.60 -0.38
CA GLU A 122 -23.29 10.67 -0.71
C GLU A 122 -22.08 10.82 0.23
N GLU A 123 -21.92 9.90 1.18
CA GLU A 123 -20.78 9.85 2.08
C GLU A 123 -19.66 8.97 1.54
N SER A 124 -18.43 9.30 1.91
CA SER A 124 -17.25 8.50 1.58
C SER A 124 -16.91 7.51 2.70
N SER A 125 -16.40 6.36 2.31
CA SER A 125 -15.81 5.36 3.19
C SER A 125 -14.42 4.99 2.71
N ALA A 126 -13.57 4.58 3.63
CA ALA A 126 -12.21 4.14 3.33
C ALA A 126 -12.02 2.68 3.76
N GLY A 127 -11.14 2.00 3.05
CA GLY A 127 -10.69 0.65 3.36
C GLY A 127 -9.27 0.43 2.89
N SER A 128 -8.78 -0.80 3.01
CA SER A 128 -7.48 -1.18 2.46
C SER A 128 -7.46 -2.65 2.07
N VAL A 129 -6.59 -3.00 1.13
CA VAL A 129 -6.14 -4.37 0.89
C VAL A 129 -4.72 -4.52 1.41
N GLN A 130 -4.34 -5.71 1.86
CA GLN A 130 -3.02 -5.94 2.46
C GLN A 130 -2.49 -7.29 2.04
N SER A 131 -1.21 -7.41 1.69
CA SER A 131 -0.63 -8.65 1.14
C SER A 131 -0.75 -9.88 2.05
N ASN A 132 -1.00 -9.72 3.35
CA ASN A 132 -1.03 -10.77 4.36
C ASN A 132 -2.44 -11.22 4.82
N LEU A 133 -3.52 -10.75 4.19
CA LEU A 133 -4.87 -11.20 4.52
C LEU A 133 -5.21 -12.52 3.77
N PRO A 134 -6.20 -13.31 4.22
CA PRO A 134 -6.73 -14.43 3.43
C PRO A 134 -7.42 -13.93 2.15
N ARG A 135 -7.57 -14.78 1.12
CA ARG A 135 -8.21 -14.43 -0.17
C ARG A 135 -9.15 -15.54 -0.64
N PRO A 136 -10.22 -15.21 -1.40
CA PRO A 136 -10.63 -13.87 -1.81
C PRO A 136 -11.20 -13.05 -0.64
N GLN A 137 -11.14 -11.72 -0.72
CA GLN A 137 -11.84 -10.81 0.20
C GLN A 137 -12.91 -10.03 -0.54
N ARG A 138 -14.14 -10.07 -0.01
CA ARG A 138 -15.24 -9.24 -0.47
C ARG A 138 -15.14 -7.88 0.21
N LEU A 139 -15.20 -6.82 -0.58
CA LEU A 139 -15.16 -5.45 -0.10
C LEU A 139 -16.57 -4.91 -0.09
N TYR A 140 -16.94 -4.21 0.98
CA TYR A 140 -18.28 -3.67 1.15
C TYR A 140 -18.22 -2.16 1.34
N CYS A 141 -19.18 -1.45 0.73
CA CYS A 141 -19.40 -0.05 1.05
C CYS A 141 -19.82 0.06 2.52
N ARG A 142 -19.04 0.76 3.34
CA ARG A 142 -19.36 0.92 4.78
C ARG A 142 -20.60 1.78 5.04
N LYS A 143 -21.20 2.38 4.00
CA LYS A 143 -22.36 3.27 4.11
C LYS A 143 -23.68 2.58 3.78
N CYS A 144 -23.71 1.73 2.75
CA CYS A 144 -24.92 1.02 2.34
C CYS A 144 -24.83 -0.51 2.46
N GLY A 145 -23.66 -1.07 2.76
CA GLY A 145 -23.46 -2.51 2.92
C GLY A 145 -23.37 -3.30 1.61
N THR A 146 -23.50 -2.64 0.45
CA THR A 146 -23.35 -3.28 -0.87
C THR A 146 -21.93 -3.80 -1.06
N GLU A 147 -21.78 -5.01 -1.60
CA GLU A 147 -20.48 -5.52 -2.06
C GLU A 147 -20.02 -4.67 -3.25
N ILE A 148 -18.87 -4.02 -3.13
CA ILE A 148 -18.38 -3.06 -4.14
C ILE A 148 -17.31 -3.62 -5.05
N ALA A 149 -16.56 -4.63 -4.58
CA ALA A 149 -15.51 -5.30 -5.34
C ALA A 149 -15.00 -6.55 -4.59
N VAL A 150 -14.15 -7.33 -5.26
CA VAL A 150 -13.42 -8.47 -4.71
C VAL A 150 -11.90 -8.27 -4.88
N ASP A 151 -11.18 -8.36 -3.78
CA ASP A 151 -9.73 -8.52 -3.72
C ASP A 151 -9.40 -10.03 -3.84
N ALA A 152 -9.22 -10.48 -5.08
CA ALA A 152 -9.08 -11.90 -5.41
C ALA A 152 -7.65 -12.42 -5.20
N GLU A 153 -6.65 -11.57 -5.43
CA GLU A 153 -5.23 -11.91 -5.36
C GLU A 153 -4.50 -10.93 -4.42
N ALA A 154 -3.48 -11.41 -3.73
CA ALA A 154 -2.69 -10.55 -2.86
C ALA A 154 -1.98 -9.44 -3.67
N PRO A 155 -1.85 -8.22 -3.11
CA PRO A 155 -0.91 -7.25 -3.63
C PRO A 155 0.48 -7.87 -3.82
N ALA A 156 1.01 -7.81 -5.04
CA ALA A 156 2.33 -8.33 -5.37
C ALA A 156 3.38 -7.24 -5.15
N ILE A 157 4.54 -7.65 -4.63
CA ILE A 157 5.68 -6.76 -4.36
C ILE A 157 6.89 -7.36 -5.07
N ARG A 158 7.54 -6.56 -5.91
CA ARG A 158 8.71 -6.98 -6.68
C ARG A 158 9.84 -5.96 -6.54
N LEU A 159 11.04 -6.44 -6.24
CA LEU A 159 12.25 -5.62 -6.32
C LEU A 159 12.63 -5.43 -7.79
N LEU A 160 12.81 -4.17 -8.20
CA LEU A 160 13.33 -3.82 -9.51
C LEU A 160 14.87 -3.83 -9.46
N VAL A 161 15.49 -4.48 -10.44
CA VAL A 161 16.94 -4.61 -10.61
C VAL A 161 17.48 -3.58 -11.58
#